data_AF-E4N480-F1
#
_entry.id   AF-E4N480-F1
#
_cell.length_a   1.000
_cell.length_b   1.000
_cell.length_c   1.000
_cell.angle_alpha   90.00
_cell.angle_beta   90.00
_cell.angle_gamma   90.00
#
_symmetry.space_group_name_H-M   'P 1'
#
loop_
_entity.id
_entity.type
_entity.pdbx_description
1 polymer ?
#
loop_
_entity_poly.entity_id
_entity_poly.type
_entity_poly.pdbx_seq_one_letter_code
_entity_poly.pdbx_strand_id
1 'polypeptide(L)'
;MILPTPVDLVPAAGRFTLTERTTVRADGGAAAVAELLRTLLRPATGLPLAPGAEGTVVLTLDPGDRELGEEGYRLTVDPFQVVLHAARPAGLRHAVQTLRQLLPPEALAAGPVSGVEWSLPAVRITDHPRHAWRGFMIDTARHFQPVERLLAAVDRIALHKLNVLHLHLTDDQGWRLPVDAYPRLTEVGARRARSMAGHAGSAAYDALPHQGAYTKAELRRLVGYAAERGVTVVPEIDMPGHTRAALAAYPRLGNQPGRQLDVWTEWGVCETVLGVHEEALEFCRAVLDETLELFPSRYVHLGGDECPTVEWERSPAARRRAAELGLAAPAQLRGWFLGEVGRHLLAAGRVPVCWAETDGATLPVEFTVMPWRDAEHGREAARRGHDVVMAPHRATYLDYPQSARPDEPLGQAGYVVDLAATHAHQAAPAHWDEAERARVLGTQAQLWSEFVTTAEHFDYLAYPRLCAIADRAWNPASDYVRDFLPALAAHRPRLAALGVHHAERALSLT
;
A
#
# COMPACT_ATOMS: atom_id res chain seq x y z
N MET A 1 20.72 6.18 -13.85
CA MET A 1 20.25 5.14 -12.92
C MET A 1 18.90 5.56 -12.36
N ILE A 2 17.93 4.64 -12.34
CA ILE A 2 16.49 4.88 -12.10
C ILE A 2 16.00 3.75 -11.19
N LEU A 3 15.07 4.03 -10.27
CA LEU A 3 14.39 3.04 -9.43
C LEU A 3 12.87 3.15 -9.59
N PRO A 4 12.14 2.06 -9.88
CA PRO A 4 12.62 0.73 -10.25
C PRO A 4 13.55 0.71 -11.47
N THR A 5 14.45 -0.28 -11.50
CA THR A 5 15.35 -0.54 -12.62
C THR A 5 14.52 -0.86 -13.86
N PRO A 6 14.61 -0.08 -14.96
CA PRO A 6 13.81 -0.31 -16.15
C PRO A 6 14.08 -1.67 -16.79
N VAL A 7 13.10 -2.22 -17.52
CA VAL A 7 13.27 -3.47 -18.28
C VAL A 7 14.31 -3.30 -19.40
N ASP A 8 14.24 -2.20 -20.15
CA ASP A 8 15.22 -1.84 -21.19
C ASP A 8 15.56 -0.35 -21.13
N LEU A 9 16.85 -0.04 -21.08
CA LEU A 9 17.38 1.32 -21.08
C LEU A 9 18.65 1.38 -21.92
N VAL A 10 18.62 2.21 -22.96
CA VAL A 10 19.74 2.44 -23.88
C VAL A 10 20.19 3.91 -23.79
N PRO A 11 21.38 4.19 -23.23
CA PRO A 11 21.94 5.54 -23.22
C PRO A 11 22.22 6.05 -24.64
N ALA A 12 22.06 7.36 -24.85
CA ALA A 12 22.40 8.04 -26.09
C ALA A 12 23.28 9.28 -25.82
N ALA A 13 23.88 9.83 -26.88
CA ALA A 13 24.73 11.00 -26.77
C ALA A 13 23.90 12.30 -26.72
N GLY A 14 24.33 13.23 -25.85
CA GLY A 14 23.73 14.55 -25.72
C GLY A 14 22.76 14.69 -24.55
N ARG A 15 22.14 15.85 -24.45
CA ARG A 15 21.24 16.23 -23.35
C ARG A 15 20.14 17.16 -23.85
N PHE A 16 18.97 17.08 -23.23
CA PHE A 16 17.86 18.02 -23.40
C PHE A 16 17.73 18.89 -22.16
N THR A 17 17.67 20.21 -22.31
CA THR A 17 17.51 21.12 -21.16
C THR A 17 16.13 21.76 -21.16
N LEU A 18 15.39 21.60 -20.07
CA LEU A 18 14.12 22.29 -19.85
C LEU A 18 14.39 23.78 -19.60
N THR A 19 13.66 24.63 -20.31
CA THR A 19 13.76 26.10 -20.22
C THR A 19 12.36 26.72 -20.24
N GLU A 20 12.28 28.05 -20.09
CA GLU A 20 11.01 28.79 -20.22
C GLU A 20 10.35 28.62 -21.60
N ARG A 21 11.14 28.27 -22.62
CA ARG A 21 10.65 28.01 -23.99
C ARG A 21 10.17 26.57 -24.20
N THR A 22 10.35 25.70 -23.22
CA THR A 22 9.89 24.31 -23.30
C THR A 22 8.36 24.29 -23.31
N THR A 23 7.79 23.63 -24.33
CA THR A 23 6.34 23.49 -24.48
C THR A 23 5.95 22.03 -24.49
N VAL A 24 4.74 21.73 -24.00
CA VAL A 24 4.20 20.38 -23.87
C VAL A 24 3.05 20.19 -24.84
N ARG A 25 3.12 19.15 -25.66
CA ARG A 25 2.05 18.66 -26.52
C ARG A 25 1.45 17.38 -25.93
N ALA A 26 0.13 17.25 -25.96
CA ALA A 26 -0.58 16.10 -25.42
C ALA A 26 -1.60 15.59 -26.44
N ASP A 27 -1.34 14.40 -26.99
CA ASP A 27 -2.17 13.77 -28.02
C ASP A 27 -2.97 12.59 -27.45
N GLY A 28 -4.00 12.15 -28.17
CA GLY A 28 -4.73 10.90 -27.85
C GLY A 28 -5.44 10.90 -26.48
N GLY A 29 -5.73 12.08 -25.92
CA GLY A 29 -6.33 12.21 -24.59
C GLY A 29 -5.33 12.32 -23.44
N ALA A 30 -4.04 12.55 -23.72
CA ALA A 30 -2.99 12.68 -22.69
C ALA A 30 -3.04 13.98 -21.86
N ALA A 31 -4.05 14.84 -22.04
CA ALA A 31 -4.12 16.17 -21.41
C ALA A 31 -4.01 16.12 -19.88
N ALA A 32 -4.71 15.19 -19.22
CA ALA A 32 -4.65 15.05 -17.77
C ALA A 32 -3.25 14.63 -17.27
N VAL A 33 -2.52 13.81 -18.03
CA VAL A 33 -1.13 13.43 -17.67
C VAL A 33 -0.15 14.55 -17.94
N ALA A 34 -0.39 15.38 -18.96
CA ALA A 34 0.39 16.59 -19.19
C ALA A 34 0.20 17.60 -18.04
N GLU A 35 -1.02 17.75 -17.51
CA GLU A 35 -1.25 18.54 -16.29
C GLU A 35 -0.55 17.94 -15.07
N LEU A 36 -0.56 16.61 -14.91
CA LEU A 36 0.20 15.95 -13.84
C LEU A 36 1.71 16.25 -13.95
N LEU A 37 2.28 16.17 -15.16
CA LEU A 37 3.68 16.53 -15.41
C LEU A 37 3.97 17.98 -14.96
N ARG A 38 3.10 18.92 -15.30
CA ARG A 38 3.22 20.32 -14.86
C ARG A 38 3.15 20.44 -13.34
N THR A 39 2.15 19.82 -12.72
CA THR A 39 1.97 19.82 -11.26
C THR A 39 3.20 19.28 -10.54
N LEU A 40 3.84 18.24 -11.08
CA LEU A 40 4.98 17.60 -10.44
C LEU A 40 6.32 18.31 -10.67
N LEU A 41 6.48 19.08 -11.75
CA LEU A 41 7.74 19.78 -12.04
C LEU A 41 7.73 21.27 -11.68
N ARG A 42 6.58 21.92 -11.73
CA ARG A 42 6.46 23.37 -11.50
C ARG A 42 6.97 23.81 -10.11
N PRO A 43 6.74 23.09 -9.00
CA PRO A 43 7.18 23.53 -7.68
C PRO A 43 8.68 23.80 -7.61
N ALA A 44 9.50 22.85 -8.07
CA ALA A 44 10.96 22.97 -8.06
C ALA A 44 11.50 23.86 -9.19
N THR A 45 10.98 23.66 -10.41
CA THR A 45 11.59 24.25 -11.61
C THR A 45 11.14 25.69 -11.89
N GLY A 46 9.96 26.07 -11.42
CA GLY A 46 9.29 27.33 -11.80
C GLY A 46 8.88 27.41 -13.28
N LEU A 47 9.15 26.38 -14.08
CA LEU A 47 8.90 26.41 -15.52
C LEU A 47 7.40 26.30 -15.83
N PRO A 48 6.89 27.05 -16.81
CA PRO A 48 5.47 27.03 -17.15
C PRO A 48 5.08 25.74 -17.88
N LEU A 49 5.98 25.17 -18.68
CA LEU A 49 5.73 24.00 -19.53
C LEU A 49 4.43 24.16 -20.34
N ALA A 50 4.28 25.34 -20.96
CA ALA A 50 3.05 25.78 -21.60
C ALA A 50 2.61 24.83 -22.73
N PRO A 51 1.31 24.72 -23.03
CA PRO A 51 0.85 24.00 -24.22
C PRO A 51 1.52 24.50 -25.50
N GLY A 52 1.94 23.60 -26.38
CA GLY A 52 2.53 23.95 -27.68
C GLY A 52 2.07 22.98 -28.78
N ALA A 53 1.82 23.52 -29.99
CA ALA A 53 1.28 22.75 -31.11
C ALA A 53 2.26 21.69 -31.66
N GLU A 54 3.56 21.96 -31.62
CA GLU A 54 4.61 20.98 -31.94
C GLU A 54 5.13 20.28 -30.68
N GLY A 55 5.36 21.04 -29.61
CA GLY A 55 5.83 20.55 -28.30
C GLY A 55 7.27 20.05 -28.35
N THR A 56 8.13 20.60 -27.49
CA THR A 56 9.47 20.01 -27.26
C THR A 56 9.42 18.87 -26.24
N VAL A 57 8.31 18.75 -25.51
CA VAL A 57 7.91 17.55 -24.75
C VAL A 57 6.59 17.07 -25.32
N VAL A 58 6.50 15.81 -25.74
CA VAL A 58 5.31 15.22 -26.36
C VAL A 58 4.83 14.03 -25.54
N LEU A 59 3.55 14.03 -25.17
CA LEU A 59 2.88 12.90 -24.53
C LEU A 59 1.84 12.33 -25.52
N THR A 60 1.99 11.07 -25.90
CA THR A 60 1.12 10.42 -26.88
C THR A 60 0.50 9.16 -26.28
N LEU A 61 -0.83 9.06 -26.38
CA LEU A 61 -1.54 7.82 -26.17
C LEU A 61 -1.87 7.17 -27.52
N ASP A 62 -1.42 5.93 -27.71
CA ASP A 62 -1.78 5.09 -28.86
C ASP A 62 -2.41 3.79 -28.37
N PRO A 63 -3.75 3.73 -28.24
CA PRO A 63 -4.45 2.52 -27.83
C PRO A 63 -4.22 1.29 -28.72
N GLY A 64 -3.70 1.47 -29.94
CA GLY A 64 -3.37 0.41 -30.88
C GLY A 64 -2.08 -0.34 -30.56
N ASP A 65 -1.18 0.25 -29.76
CA ASP A 65 0.08 -0.39 -29.36
C ASP A 65 -0.16 -1.42 -28.24
N ARG A 66 -0.30 -2.68 -28.63
CA ARG A 66 -0.57 -3.78 -27.70
C ARG A 66 0.68 -4.28 -26.97
N GLU A 67 1.88 -3.93 -27.42
CA GLU A 67 3.13 -4.44 -26.83
C GLU A 67 3.38 -3.87 -25.43
N LEU A 68 2.87 -2.66 -25.18
CA LEU A 68 3.05 -1.95 -23.92
C LEU A 68 2.02 -2.36 -22.84
N GLY A 69 1.00 -3.13 -23.19
CA GLY A 69 -0.07 -3.51 -22.26
C GLY A 69 -0.76 -2.30 -21.61
N GLU A 70 -1.26 -2.48 -20.38
CA GLU A 70 -2.05 -1.45 -19.70
C GLU A 70 -1.20 -0.40 -18.97
N GLU A 71 0.06 -0.69 -18.68
CA GLU A 71 0.93 0.16 -17.84
C GLU A 71 2.33 0.40 -18.44
N GLY A 72 2.66 -0.16 -19.60
CA GLY A 72 3.95 0.05 -20.23
C GLY A 72 4.07 1.39 -20.95
N TYR A 73 5.30 1.83 -21.17
CA TYR A 73 5.62 3.06 -21.87
C TYR A 73 6.93 2.96 -22.65
N ARG A 74 7.09 3.85 -23.63
CA ARG A 74 8.39 4.20 -24.21
C ARG A 74 8.70 5.66 -23.90
N LEU A 75 9.94 5.93 -23.49
CA LEU A 75 10.46 7.27 -23.24
C LEU A 75 11.72 7.48 -24.09
N THR A 76 11.69 8.49 -24.96
CA THR A 76 12.86 8.92 -25.74
C THR A 76 13.22 10.33 -25.34
N VAL A 77 14.49 10.56 -25.01
CA VAL A 77 15.09 11.88 -24.83
C VAL A 77 16.22 12.01 -25.85
N ASP A 78 16.14 13.05 -26.68
CA ASP A 78 17.23 13.48 -27.55
C ASP A 78 17.51 14.98 -27.33
N PRO A 79 18.58 15.58 -27.91
CA PRO A 79 18.92 16.98 -27.65
C PRO A 79 17.85 18.02 -28.05
N PHE A 80 16.84 17.64 -28.82
CA PHE A 80 15.83 18.51 -29.40
C PHE A 80 14.42 18.23 -28.88
N GLN A 81 14.12 17.00 -28.45
CA GLN A 81 12.78 16.61 -28.03
C GLN A 81 12.77 15.50 -26.96
N VAL A 82 11.72 15.52 -26.14
CA VAL A 82 11.35 14.46 -25.21
C VAL A 82 10.00 13.87 -25.65
N VAL A 83 9.92 12.56 -25.81
CA VAL A 83 8.69 11.85 -26.23
C VAL A 83 8.33 10.77 -25.23
N LEU A 84 7.13 10.86 -24.65
CA LEU A 84 6.51 9.86 -23.78
C LEU A 84 5.36 9.21 -24.54
N HIS A 85 5.43 7.90 -24.74
CA HIS A 85 4.45 7.13 -25.49
C HIS A 85 3.90 5.99 -24.63
N ALA A 86 2.59 5.79 -24.60
CA ALA A 86 1.97 4.61 -23.97
C ALA A 86 0.64 4.24 -24.62
N ALA A 87 0.17 3.01 -24.39
CA ALA A 87 -1.15 2.58 -24.85
C ALA A 87 -2.30 3.11 -23.99
N ARG A 88 -2.00 3.44 -22.73
CA ARG A 88 -2.96 3.84 -21.70
C ARG A 88 -2.39 4.94 -20.80
N PRO A 89 -3.25 5.74 -20.13
CA PRO A 89 -2.79 6.81 -19.23
C PRO A 89 -1.85 6.34 -18.11
N ALA A 90 -1.99 5.10 -17.63
CA ALA A 90 -1.12 4.57 -16.57
C ALA A 90 0.35 4.49 -17.02
N GLY A 91 0.61 4.04 -18.24
CA GLY A 91 1.96 4.03 -18.81
C GLY A 91 2.57 5.43 -18.90
N LEU A 92 1.80 6.44 -19.34
CA LEU A 92 2.30 7.82 -19.35
C LEU A 92 2.59 8.35 -17.94
N ARG A 93 1.81 7.99 -16.93
CA ARG A 93 2.11 8.36 -15.54
C ARG A 93 3.44 7.76 -15.09
N HIS A 94 3.70 6.50 -15.40
CA HIS A 94 5.00 5.85 -15.10
C HIS A 94 6.16 6.51 -15.86
N ALA A 95 5.94 6.89 -17.12
CA ALA A 95 6.92 7.62 -17.93
C ALA A 95 7.27 8.99 -17.33
N VAL A 96 6.28 9.72 -16.79
CA VAL A 96 6.48 10.98 -16.06
C VAL A 96 7.36 10.75 -14.82
N GLN A 97 7.18 9.65 -14.08
CA GLN A 97 8.04 9.37 -12.92
C GLN A 97 9.47 9.05 -13.32
N THR A 98 9.67 8.30 -14.41
CA THR A 98 11.00 8.07 -14.98
C THR A 98 11.65 9.37 -15.43
N LEU A 99 10.91 10.26 -16.10
CA LEU A 99 11.38 11.59 -16.49
C LEU A 99 11.83 12.41 -15.28
N ARG A 100 11.03 12.41 -14.19
CA ARG A 100 11.38 13.09 -12.93
C ARG A 100 12.67 12.56 -12.32
N GLN A 101 12.93 11.26 -12.43
CA GLN A 101 14.18 10.67 -11.95
C GLN A 101 15.37 10.95 -12.88
N LEU A 102 15.15 11.14 -14.18
CA LEU A 102 16.22 11.53 -15.11
C LEU A 102 16.70 12.98 -14.91
N LEU A 103 15.86 13.85 -14.33
CA LEU A 103 16.24 15.19 -13.91
C LEU A 103 17.18 15.17 -12.69
N PRO A 104 17.88 16.29 -12.42
CA PRO A 104 18.59 16.47 -11.15
C PRO A 104 17.67 16.25 -9.94
N PRO A 105 18.18 15.68 -8.82
CA PRO A 105 17.37 15.39 -7.64
C PRO A 105 16.52 16.55 -7.11
N GLU A 106 17.01 17.78 -7.28
CA GLU A 106 16.36 19.04 -6.91
C GLU A 106 14.99 19.21 -7.60
N ALA A 107 14.74 18.56 -8.74
CA ALA A 107 13.44 18.57 -9.41
C ALA A 107 12.32 17.90 -8.59
N LEU A 108 12.67 17.18 -7.52
CA LEU A 108 11.72 16.58 -6.58
C LEU A 108 11.44 17.45 -5.35
N ALA A 109 12.08 18.61 -5.22
CA ALA A 109 11.86 19.52 -4.10
C ALA A 109 10.42 20.07 -4.10
N ALA A 110 9.88 20.30 -2.90
CA ALA A 110 8.53 20.82 -2.71
C ALA A 110 8.36 22.31 -3.05
N GLY A 111 9.46 23.02 -3.32
CA GLY A 111 9.44 24.45 -3.62
C GLY A 111 10.58 24.88 -4.54
N PRO A 112 10.60 26.16 -4.97
CA PRO A 112 11.48 26.62 -6.04
C PRO A 112 12.97 26.47 -5.71
N VAL A 113 13.73 25.96 -6.68
CA VAL A 113 15.19 25.82 -6.57
C VAL A 113 15.86 26.63 -7.69
N SER A 114 16.84 27.45 -7.33
CA SER A 114 17.60 28.28 -8.27
C SER A 114 19.00 27.71 -8.53
N GLY A 115 19.63 28.12 -9.64
CA GLY A 115 21.00 27.72 -9.97
C GLY A 115 21.15 26.27 -10.46
N VAL A 116 20.05 25.56 -10.71
CA VAL A 116 20.03 24.19 -11.24
C VAL A 116 19.72 24.23 -12.73
N GLU A 117 20.53 23.56 -13.53
CA GLU A 117 20.21 23.29 -14.93
C GLU A 117 19.30 22.06 -15.02
N TRP A 118 18.05 22.25 -15.47
CA TRP A 118 17.04 21.20 -15.61
C TRP A 118 17.31 20.31 -16.83
N SER A 119 18.40 19.55 -16.78
CA SER A 119 18.92 18.82 -17.93
C SER A 119 18.70 17.31 -17.82
N LEU A 120 18.18 16.71 -18.89
CA LEU A 120 17.93 15.28 -19.06
C LEU A 120 19.03 14.67 -19.95
N PRO A 121 19.64 13.53 -19.58
CA PRO A 121 20.52 12.81 -20.49
C PRO A 121 19.72 12.19 -21.65
N ALA A 122 20.31 12.17 -22.85
CA ALA A 122 19.71 11.48 -23.97
C ALA A 122 19.63 9.96 -23.70
N VAL A 123 18.46 9.37 -23.92
CA VAL A 123 18.17 7.98 -23.58
C VAL A 123 16.97 7.46 -24.35
N ARG A 124 16.91 6.15 -24.56
CA ARG A 124 15.70 5.43 -24.99
C ARG A 124 15.36 4.37 -23.95
N ILE A 125 14.11 4.35 -23.50
CA ILE A 125 13.61 3.44 -22.47
C ILE A 125 12.34 2.78 -23.01
N THR A 126 12.27 1.46 -22.91
CA THR A 126 11.02 0.69 -23.08
C THR A 126 10.79 -0.09 -21.79
N ASP A 127 9.64 0.12 -21.15
CA ASP A 127 9.48 -0.31 -19.77
C ASP A 127 8.02 -0.67 -19.48
N HIS A 128 7.80 -1.69 -18.64
CA HIS A 128 6.49 -2.20 -18.26
C HIS A 128 6.59 -2.98 -16.96
N PRO A 129 5.54 -3.00 -16.12
CA PRO A 129 5.58 -3.74 -14.87
C PRO A 129 5.46 -5.25 -15.11
N ARG A 130 6.12 -6.04 -14.27
CA ARG A 130 5.89 -7.49 -14.18
C ARG A 130 4.53 -7.83 -13.57
N HIS A 131 4.16 -7.15 -12.49
CA HIS A 131 3.00 -7.48 -11.67
C HIS A 131 1.95 -6.39 -11.74
N ALA A 132 0.66 -6.76 -11.80
CA ALA A 132 -0.45 -5.82 -11.83
C ALA A 132 -0.72 -5.17 -10.46
N TRP A 133 -0.40 -5.87 -9.36
CA TRP A 133 -0.50 -5.35 -8.00
C TRP A 133 0.89 -5.03 -7.42
N ARG A 134 1.14 -3.76 -7.11
CA ARG A 134 2.40 -3.30 -6.52
C ARG A 134 2.06 -2.37 -5.37
N GLY A 135 1.93 -2.95 -4.18
CA GLY A 135 1.27 -2.30 -3.05
C GLY A 135 2.19 -1.82 -1.94
N PHE A 136 1.69 -0.84 -1.19
CA PHE A 136 2.21 -0.48 0.13
C PHE A 136 1.04 -0.30 1.09
N MET A 137 1.06 -1.06 2.19
CA MET A 137 0.09 -0.92 3.28
C MET A 137 0.63 0.02 4.35
N ILE A 138 -0.23 0.96 4.76
CA ILE A 138 0.02 1.84 5.91
C ILE A 138 -1.03 1.54 6.97
N ASP A 139 -0.57 1.10 8.13
CA ASP A 139 -1.38 1.02 9.34
C ASP A 139 -1.61 2.43 9.92
N THR A 140 -2.88 2.79 10.03
CA THR A 140 -3.34 4.04 10.64
C THR A 140 -4.11 3.80 11.93
N ALA A 141 -4.38 2.53 12.25
CA ALA A 141 -5.15 2.11 13.41
C ALA A 141 -4.29 2.11 14.68
N ARG A 142 -3.06 1.55 14.66
CA ARG A 142 -2.21 1.52 15.88
C ARG A 142 -1.64 2.89 16.20
N HIS A 143 -1.09 3.59 15.21
CA HIS A 143 -0.73 5.01 15.30
C HIS A 143 -1.27 5.81 14.12
N PHE A 144 -2.16 6.75 14.42
CA PHE A 144 -2.81 7.60 13.42
C PHE A 144 -1.82 8.42 12.59
N GLN A 145 -2.03 8.40 11.26
CA GLN A 145 -1.25 9.18 10.30
C GLN A 145 -2.12 10.31 9.74
N PRO A 146 -1.73 11.60 9.87
CA PRO A 146 -2.46 12.71 9.26
C PRO A 146 -2.59 12.56 7.74
N VAL A 147 -3.68 13.08 7.15
CA VAL A 147 -3.94 12.91 5.72
C VAL A 147 -2.81 13.49 4.85
N GLU A 148 -2.17 14.58 5.26
CA GLU A 148 -1.03 15.19 4.58
C GLU A 148 0.12 14.20 4.38
N ARG A 149 0.34 13.32 5.37
CA ARG A 149 1.35 12.27 5.27
C ARG A 149 0.95 11.20 4.27
N LEU A 150 -0.34 10.83 4.24
CA LEU A 150 -0.83 9.87 3.25
C LEU A 150 -0.70 10.42 1.83
N LEU A 151 -0.92 11.71 1.61
CA LEU A 151 -0.69 12.37 0.31
C LEU A 151 0.79 12.34 -0.08
N ALA A 152 1.69 12.64 0.86
CA ALA A 152 3.12 12.51 0.63
C ALA A 152 3.53 11.05 0.34
N ALA A 153 2.92 10.08 1.01
CA ALA A 153 3.13 8.66 0.73
C ALA A 153 2.65 8.30 -0.69
N VAL A 154 1.51 8.80 -1.14
CA VAL A 154 1.02 8.61 -2.52
C VAL A 154 2.03 9.12 -3.55
N ASP A 155 2.62 10.31 -3.34
CA ASP A 155 3.66 10.83 -4.25
C ASP A 155 4.87 9.90 -4.34
N ARG A 156 5.27 9.32 -3.20
CA ARG A 156 6.41 8.40 -3.12
C ARG A 156 6.07 7.02 -3.69
N ILE A 157 4.87 6.49 -3.45
CA ILE A 157 4.33 5.27 -4.07
C ILE A 157 4.38 5.42 -5.60
N ALA A 158 3.82 6.52 -6.11
CA ALA A 158 3.80 6.80 -7.54
C ALA A 158 5.21 6.96 -8.12
N LEU A 159 6.11 7.70 -7.46
CA LEU A 159 7.49 7.89 -7.94
C LEU A 159 8.23 6.55 -8.12
N HIS A 160 7.97 5.58 -7.24
CA HIS A 160 8.54 4.24 -7.32
C HIS A 160 7.68 3.27 -8.13
N LYS A 161 6.68 3.76 -8.88
CA LYS A 161 5.78 3.00 -9.75
C LYS A 161 4.97 1.90 -9.05
N LEU A 162 4.81 2.01 -7.74
CA LEU A 162 3.78 1.29 -7.00
C LEU A 162 2.40 1.87 -7.36
N ASN A 163 1.35 1.05 -7.33
CA ASN A 163 0.02 1.44 -7.80
C ASN A 163 -1.11 1.16 -6.80
N VAL A 164 -0.81 0.61 -5.63
CA VAL A 164 -1.79 0.39 -4.57
C VAL A 164 -1.31 0.99 -3.25
N LEU A 165 -2.15 1.83 -2.65
CA LEU A 165 -2.09 2.17 -1.23
C LEU A 165 -3.14 1.35 -0.51
N HIS A 166 -2.71 0.36 0.28
CA HIS A 166 -3.58 -0.39 1.17
C HIS A 166 -3.69 0.36 2.50
N LEU A 167 -4.90 0.81 2.86
CA LEU A 167 -5.09 1.66 4.02
C LEU A 167 -5.78 0.86 5.13
N HIS A 168 -4.99 0.45 6.12
CA HIS A 168 -5.47 -0.27 7.30
C HIS A 168 -6.09 0.72 8.29
N LEU A 169 -7.42 0.81 8.27
CA LEU A 169 -8.21 1.89 8.90
C LEU A 169 -8.77 1.54 10.26
N THR A 170 -8.84 0.27 10.62
CA THR A 170 -9.55 -0.19 11.83
C THR A 170 -8.80 -1.33 12.47
N ASP A 171 -8.60 -1.22 13.78
CA ASP A 171 -8.05 -2.30 14.60
C ASP A 171 -8.53 -2.16 16.05
N ASP A 172 -7.99 -2.99 16.93
CA ASP A 172 -8.30 -3.00 18.36
C ASP A 172 -7.96 -1.69 19.07
N GLN A 173 -6.87 -1.04 18.65
CA GLN A 173 -6.33 0.18 19.27
C GLN A 173 -6.84 1.47 18.63
N GLY A 174 -7.70 1.37 17.59
CA GLY A 174 -8.25 2.55 16.94
C GLY A 174 -9.14 2.29 15.74
N TRP A 175 -10.20 3.09 15.63
CA TRP A 175 -11.07 3.17 14.46
C TRP A 175 -10.93 4.53 13.76
N ARG A 176 -10.56 4.52 12.47
CA ARG A 176 -10.21 5.75 11.73
C ARG A 176 -11.21 6.18 10.64
N LEU A 177 -12.17 5.33 10.29
CA LEU A 177 -13.17 5.58 9.24
C LEU A 177 -14.45 6.26 9.80
N PRO A 178 -14.90 7.41 9.30
CA PRO A 178 -16.20 7.96 9.70
C PRO A 178 -17.34 7.17 9.06
N VAL A 179 -18.30 6.74 9.88
CA VAL A 179 -19.51 6.00 9.47
C VAL A 179 -20.71 6.71 10.09
N ASP A 180 -21.53 7.36 9.27
CA ASP A 180 -22.64 8.22 9.71
C ASP A 180 -23.71 7.41 10.47
N ALA A 181 -23.94 6.15 10.08
CA ALA A 181 -24.84 5.25 10.81
C ALA A 181 -24.30 4.87 12.21
N TYR A 182 -22.99 4.98 12.43
CA TYR A 182 -22.31 4.58 13.66
C TYR A 182 -21.29 5.64 14.13
N PRO A 183 -21.74 6.86 14.51
CA PRO A 183 -20.86 7.99 14.80
C PRO A 183 -19.90 7.73 15.97
N ARG A 184 -20.29 6.86 16.92
CA ARG A 184 -19.45 6.53 18.08
C ARG A 184 -18.18 5.77 17.71
N LEU A 185 -18.09 5.19 16.50
CA LEU A 185 -16.86 4.58 16.02
C LEU A 185 -15.71 5.60 16.02
N THR A 186 -15.98 6.86 15.64
CA THR A 186 -14.98 7.93 15.70
C THR A 186 -15.04 8.78 16.99
N GLU A 187 -16.20 8.88 17.65
CA GLU A 187 -16.28 9.62 18.93
C GLU A 187 -15.57 8.88 20.07
N VAL A 188 -15.69 7.54 20.10
CA VAL A 188 -15.10 6.65 21.11
C VAL A 188 -13.94 5.84 20.52
N GLY A 189 -14.21 5.08 19.46
CA GLY A 189 -13.26 4.11 18.89
C GLY A 189 -11.96 4.73 18.35
N ALA A 190 -11.96 6.03 18.04
CA ALA A 190 -10.76 6.74 17.58
C ALA A 190 -9.79 7.13 18.71
N ARG A 191 -10.11 6.86 19.99
CA ARG A 191 -9.37 7.37 21.15
C ARG A 191 -9.02 6.26 22.12
N ARG A 192 -7.75 6.17 22.52
CA ARG A 192 -7.30 5.32 23.62
C ARG A 192 -6.57 6.14 24.68
N ALA A 193 -6.62 5.69 25.93
CA ALA A 193 -6.12 6.46 27.07
C ALA A 193 -4.59 6.52 27.16
N ARG A 194 -3.90 5.50 26.63
CA ARG A 194 -2.45 5.30 26.66
C ARG A 194 -2.04 4.22 25.66
N SER A 195 -0.75 4.04 25.45
CA SER A 195 -0.21 2.96 24.61
C SER A 195 0.81 2.11 25.37
N MET A 196 0.83 0.81 25.11
CA MET A 196 1.86 -0.10 25.62
C MET A 196 3.24 0.33 25.12
N ALA A 197 4.20 0.42 26.04
CA ALA A 197 5.57 0.78 25.75
C ALA A 197 6.43 -0.48 25.67
N GLY A 198 7.07 -0.72 24.52
CA GLY A 198 7.79 -1.96 24.24
C GLY A 198 6.91 -3.01 23.57
N HIS A 199 7.48 -4.21 23.38
CA HIS A 199 6.81 -5.30 22.66
C HIS A 199 5.56 -5.82 23.38
N ALA A 200 4.71 -6.54 22.62
CA ALA A 200 3.53 -7.21 23.16
C ALA A 200 3.86 -8.02 24.43
N GLY A 201 3.01 -7.88 25.45
CA GLY A 201 3.23 -8.44 26.78
C GLY A 201 4.02 -7.55 27.75
N SER A 202 4.44 -6.35 27.32
CA SER A 202 5.05 -5.36 28.22
C SER A 202 4.06 -4.89 29.30
N ALA A 203 4.55 -4.73 30.53
CA ALA A 203 3.80 -4.12 31.63
C ALA A 203 3.88 -2.59 31.66
N ALA A 204 4.71 -1.99 30.78
CA ALA A 204 4.93 -0.56 30.72
C ALA A 204 3.95 0.10 29.74
N TYR A 205 3.51 1.31 30.08
CA TYR A 205 2.64 2.13 29.25
C TYR A 205 3.16 3.57 29.24
N ASP A 206 2.93 4.27 28.13
CA ASP A 206 3.04 5.72 28.12
C ASP A 206 1.94 6.38 28.97
N ALA A 207 2.05 7.69 29.18
CA ALA A 207 1.04 8.50 29.83
C ALA A 207 0.29 9.40 28.82
N LEU A 208 0.30 9.03 27.54
CA LEU A 208 -0.14 9.89 26.44
C LEU A 208 -1.41 9.31 25.80
N PRO A 209 -2.56 9.99 25.95
CA PRO A 209 -3.74 9.65 25.15
C PRO A 209 -3.41 9.75 23.66
N HIS A 210 -3.85 8.76 22.89
CA HIS A 210 -3.69 8.73 21.44
C HIS A 210 -5.07 8.83 20.78
N GLN A 211 -5.19 9.68 19.77
CA GLN A 211 -6.43 9.88 19.05
C GLN A 211 -6.22 10.26 17.59
N GLY A 212 -7.25 10.01 16.77
CA GLY A 212 -7.32 10.48 15.40
C GLY A 212 -8.33 9.70 14.58
N ALA A 213 -9.05 10.37 13.70
CA ALA A 213 -9.91 9.76 12.70
C ALA A 213 -9.97 10.69 11.49
N TYR A 214 -10.19 10.11 10.32
CA TYR A 214 -10.37 10.88 9.11
C TYR A 214 -11.80 11.43 9.03
N THR A 215 -11.96 12.53 8.31
CA THR A 215 -13.25 12.98 7.81
C THR A 215 -13.51 12.39 6.42
N LYS A 216 -14.79 12.31 6.01
CA LYS A 216 -15.15 11.90 4.64
C LYS A 216 -14.50 12.81 3.59
N ALA A 217 -14.33 14.10 3.90
CA ALA A 217 -13.68 15.06 3.01
C ALA A 217 -12.19 14.77 2.82
N GLU A 218 -11.47 14.44 3.89
CA GLU A 218 -10.05 14.05 3.83
C GLU A 218 -9.86 12.75 3.05
N LEU A 219 -10.71 11.75 3.26
CA LEU A 219 -10.65 10.49 2.51
C LEU A 219 -10.95 10.71 1.02
N ARG A 220 -11.96 11.50 0.67
CA ARG A 220 -12.23 11.86 -0.74
C ARG A 220 -11.07 12.62 -1.37
N ARG A 221 -10.43 13.53 -0.63
CA ARG A 221 -9.21 14.23 -1.08
C ARG A 221 -8.08 13.25 -1.34
N LEU A 222 -7.83 12.31 -0.42
CA LEU A 222 -6.80 11.28 -0.58
C LEU A 222 -7.05 10.41 -1.81
N VAL A 223 -8.28 9.90 -1.97
CA VAL A 223 -8.67 9.06 -3.09
C VAL A 223 -8.51 9.79 -4.43
N GLY A 224 -8.98 11.03 -4.53
CA GLY A 224 -8.81 11.85 -5.75
C GLY A 224 -7.35 12.11 -6.07
N TYR A 225 -6.56 12.51 -5.06
CA TYR A 225 -5.14 12.78 -5.20
C TYR A 225 -4.34 11.54 -5.66
N ALA A 226 -4.68 10.37 -5.11
CA ALA A 226 -4.12 9.08 -5.50
C ALA A 226 -4.48 8.70 -6.94
N ALA A 227 -5.74 8.87 -7.33
CA ALA A 227 -6.20 8.56 -8.68
C ALA A 227 -5.48 9.38 -9.76
N GLU A 228 -5.25 10.68 -9.52
CA GLU A 228 -4.46 11.55 -10.42
C GLU A 228 -3.05 10.99 -10.68
N ARG A 229 -2.47 10.32 -9.68
CA ARG A 229 -1.13 9.72 -9.72
C ARG A 229 -1.12 8.25 -10.12
N GLY A 230 -2.29 7.68 -10.44
CA GLY A 230 -2.42 6.27 -10.83
C GLY A 230 -2.30 5.30 -9.67
N VAL A 231 -2.53 5.76 -8.44
CA VAL A 231 -2.54 4.93 -7.23
C VAL A 231 -3.98 4.65 -6.83
N THR A 232 -4.31 3.38 -6.66
CA THR A 232 -5.60 2.94 -6.12
C THR A 232 -5.51 2.87 -4.60
N VAL A 233 -6.48 3.45 -3.90
CA VAL A 233 -6.59 3.33 -2.43
C VAL A 233 -7.54 2.17 -2.12
N VAL A 234 -7.00 1.09 -1.55
CA VAL A 234 -7.76 -0.07 -1.10
C VAL A 234 -8.00 0.09 0.40
N PRO A 235 -9.25 0.30 0.85
CA PRO A 235 -9.54 0.39 2.27
C PRO A 235 -9.57 -1.01 2.90
N GLU A 236 -9.13 -1.10 4.16
CA GLU A 236 -9.32 -2.28 5.00
C GLU A 236 -10.18 -1.96 6.20
N ILE A 237 -11.22 -2.77 6.39
CA ILE A 237 -12.04 -2.81 7.60
C ILE A 237 -11.91 -4.22 8.15
N ASP A 238 -11.02 -4.38 9.14
CA ASP A 238 -10.70 -5.69 9.69
C ASP A 238 -11.86 -6.25 10.51
N MET A 239 -12.23 -7.50 10.19
CA MET A 239 -13.28 -8.25 10.84
C MET A 239 -13.11 -9.75 10.59
N PRO A 240 -13.59 -10.64 11.49
CA PRO A 240 -14.24 -10.34 12.77
C PRO A 240 -13.28 -10.16 13.97
N GLY A 241 -11.99 -10.46 13.79
CA GLY A 241 -10.91 -10.10 14.72
C GLY A 241 -10.65 -8.59 14.70
N HIS A 242 -9.66 -8.12 15.46
CA HIS A 242 -9.20 -6.72 15.43
C HIS A 242 -10.30 -5.65 15.54
N THR A 243 -11.36 -5.93 16.30
CA THR A 243 -12.58 -5.12 16.36
C THR A 243 -12.80 -4.47 17.71
N ARG A 244 -11.83 -4.51 18.64
CA ARG A 244 -11.99 -3.99 19.99
C ARG A 244 -12.36 -2.50 20.04
N ALA A 245 -11.88 -1.67 19.10
CA ALA A 245 -12.29 -0.26 19.03
C ALA A 245 -13.78 -0.09 18.69
N ALA A 246 -14.31 -0.90 17.76
CA ALA A 246 -15.74 -0.92 17.43
C ALA A 246 -16.58 -1.42 18.61
N LEU A 247 -16.09 -2.45 19.31
CA LEU A 247 -16.75 -3.03 20.48
C LEU A 247 -16.73 -2.11 21.70
N ALA A 248 -15.72 -1.23 21.85
CA ALA A 248 -15.74 -0.17 22.86
C ALA A 248 -16.82 0.89 22.57
N ALA A 249 -17.00 1.25 21.29
CA ALA A 249 -18.03 2.18 20.85
C ALA A 249 -19.44 1.57 20.94
N TYR A 250 -19.59 0.30 20.59
CA TYR A 250 -20.86 -0.43 20.53
C TYR A 250 -20.73 -1.85 21.11
N PRO A 251 -20.72 -2.01 22.45
CA PRO A 251 -20.53 -3.32 23.10
C PRO A 251 -21.52 -4.42 22.69
N ARG A 252 -22.73 -4.03 22.28
CA ARG A 252 -23.79 -4.94 21.81
C ARG A 252 -23.40 -5.77 20.59
N LEU A 253 -22.43 -5.31 19.80
CA LEU A 253 -21.94 -6.05 18.62
C LEU A 253 -21.08 -7.26 18.99
N GLY A 254 -20.62 -7.38 20.24
CA GLY A 254 -19.75 -8.47 20.70
C GLY A 254 -20.50 -9.70 21.21
N ASN A 255 -19.74 -10.63 21.79
CA ASN A 255 -20.29 -11.88 22.37
C ASN A 255 -20.87 -11.71 23.78
N GLN A 256 -20.62 -10.57 24.42
CA GLN A 256 -21.11 -10.22 25.76
C GLN A 256 -21.66 -8.78 25.76
N PRO A 257 -22.90 -8.55 25.27
CA PRO A 257 -23.45 -7.20 25.06
C PRO A 257 -23.43 -6.27 26.29
N GLY A 258 -23.53 -6.84 27.51
CA GLY A 258 -23.49 -6.07 28.76
C GLY A 258 -22.07 -5.71 29.25
N ARG A 259 -21.02 -6.18 28.57
CA ARG A 259 -19.63 -5.93 28.96
C ARG A 259 -19.17 -4.60 28.35
N GLN A 260 -19.02 -3.56 29.17
CA GLN A 260 -18.37 -2.32 28.73
C GLN A 260 -16.89 -2.58 28.47
N LEU A 261 -16.40 -2.05 27.36
CA LEU A 261 -15.02 -2.21 26.92
C LEU A 261 -14.41 -0.83 26.67
N ASP A 262 -13.11 -0.72 26.93
CA ASP A 262 -12.28 0.37 26.44
C ASP A 262 -11.60 -0.03 25.12
N VAL A 263 -11.26 0.97 24.31
CA VAL A 263 -10.36 0.81 23.16
C VAL A 263 -9.03 0.26 23.66
N TRP A 264 -8.48 -0.71 22.95
CA TRP A 264 -7.34 -1.47 23.48
C TRP A 264 -6.09 -0.59 23.58
N THR A 265 -5.33 -0.78 24.65
CA THR A 265 -4.08 -0.04 24.91
C THR A 265 -2.86 -0.94 24.74
N GLU A 266 -3.05 -2.17 24.30
CA GLU A 266 -2.03 -3.22 24.20
C GLU A 266 -1.81 -3.63 22.74
N TRP A 267 -0.64 -4.22 22.46
CA TRP A 267 -0.31 -4.84 21.18
C TRP A 267 -0.54 -6.35 21.25
N GLY A 268 -0.75 -6.99 20.11
CA GLY A 268 -0.94 -8.42 19.97
C GLY A 268 -2.34 -8.79 19.50
N VAL A 269 -2.79 -9.99 19.86
CA VAL A 269 -4.05 -10.58 19.37
C VAL A 269 -5.14 -10.49 20.43
N CYS A 270 -6.22 -9.76 20.15
CA CYS A 270 -7.34 -9.61 21.08
C CYS A 270 -8.31 -10.79 21.00
N GLU A 271 -8.63 -11.44 22.12
CA GLU A 271 -9.68 -12.49 22.16
C GLU A 271 -11.10 -11.93 22.01
N THR A 272 -11.27 -10.61 22.10
CA THR A 272 -12.58 -9.95 22.00
C THR A 272 -12.90 -9.65 20.54
N VAL A 273 -13.82 -10.42 19.98
CA VAL A 273 -14.17 -10.39 18.55
C VAL A 273 -15.64 -10.06 18.35
N LEU A 274 -16.01 -9.69 17.12
CA LEU A 274 -17.42 -9.46 16.75
C LEU A 274 -18.28 -10.71 17.03
N GLY A 275 -19.53 -10.47 17.38
CA GLY A 275 -20.55 -11.51 17.44
C GLY A 275 -20.96 -11.97 16.04
N VAL A 276 -21.66 -13.11 15.97
CA VAL A 276 -22.17 -13.70 14.72
C VAL A 276 -23.68 -13.57 14.55
N HIS A 277 -24.31 -12.72 15.37
CA HIS A 277 -25.75 -12.47 15.35
C HIS A 277 -26.09 -11.38 14.32
N GLU A 278 -27.37 -11.24 13.99
CA GLU A 278 -27.80 -10.40 12.87
C GLU A 278 -27.39 -8.93 13.01
N GLU A 279 -27.52 -8.34 14.20
CA GLU A 279 -27.11 -6.95 14.45
C GLU A 279 -25.62 -6.71 14.14
N ALA A 280 -24.74 -7.67 14.42
CA ALA A 280 -23.32 -7.59 14.07
C ALA A 280 -23.09 -7.68 12.55
N LEU A 281 -23.86 -8.50 11.84
CA LEU A 281 -23.77 -8.59 10.37
C LEU A 281 -24.34 -7.34 9.68
N GLU A 282 -25.45 -6.79 10.19
CA GLU A 282 -26.03 -5.52 9.73
C GLU A 282 -25.05 -4.36 9.93
N PHE A 283 -24.37 -4.32 11.06
CA PHE A 283 -23.27 -3.38 11.30
C PHE A 283 -22.18 -3.49 10.23
N CYS A 284 -21.71 -4.70 9.94
CA CYS A 284 -20.68 -4.91 8.91
C CYS A 284 -21.14 -4.42 7.55
N ARG A 285 -22.38 -4.75 7.14
CA ARG A 285 -22.97 -4.30 5.87
C ARG A 285 -23.04 -2.78 5.78
N ALA A 286 -23.55 -2.11 6.81
CA ALA A 286 -23.68 -0.66 6.83
C ALA A 286 -22.32 0.06 6.79
N VAL A 287 -21.31 -0.46 7.53
CA VAL A 287 -19.94 0.07 7.45
C VAL A 287 -19.38 -0.08 6.04
N LEU A 288 -19.59 -1.24 5.42
CA LEU A 288 -19.12 -1.48 4.05
C LEU A 288 -19.84 -0.60 3.04
N ASP A 289 -21.14 -0.38 3.15
CA ASP A 289 -21.89 0.52 2.26
C ASP A 289 -21.28 1.92 2.26
N GLU A 290 -21.03 2.50 3.44
CA GLU A 290 -20.37 3.81 3.54
C GLU A 290 -18.89 3.78 3.10
N THR A 291 -18.21 2.65 3.26
CA THR A 291 -16.85 2.47 2.70
C THR A 291 -16.90 2.53 1.17
N LEU A 292 -17.87 1.88 0.52
CA LEU A 292 -17.98 1.87 -0.94
C LEU A 292 -18.33 3.23 -1.55
N GLU A 293 -18.98 4.12 -0.79
CA GLU A 293 -19.23 5.50 -1.21
C GLU A 293 -17.95 6.36 -1.25
N LEU A 294 -16.97 6.04 -0.40
CA LEU A 294 -15.73 6.80 -0.26
C LEU A 294 -14.61 6.25 -1.15
N PHE A 295 -14.57 4.94 -1.36
CA PHE A 295 -13.49 4.26 -2.04
C PHE A 295 -13.98 3.61 -3.34
N PRO A 296 -13.63 4.16 -4.52
CA PRO A 296 -14.04 3.60 -5.81
C PRO A 296 -13.27 2.34 -6.20
N SER A 297 -12.31 1.90 -5.38
CA SER A 297 -11.51 0.70 -5.61
C SER A 297 -12.37 -0.52 -5.92
N ARG A 298 -11.95 -1.34 -6.88
CA ARG A 298 -12.56 -2.65 -7.13
C ARG A 298 -12.41 -3.58 -5.92
N TYR A 299 -11.31 -3.43 -5.19
CA TYR A 299 -10.96 -4.26 -4.04
C TYR A 299 -11.27 -3.56 -2.72
N VAL A 300 -11.78 -4.33 -1.76
CA VAL A 300 -11.96 -3.89 -0.36
C VAL A 300 -11.43 -5.01 0.53
N HIS A 301 -10.55 -4.67 1.45
CA HIS A 301 -9.93 -5.63 2.36
C HIS A 301 -10.82 -5.80 3.60
N LEU A 302 -11.09 -7.06 3.97
CA LEU A 302 -11.92 -7.42 5.13
C LEU A 302 -11.08 -7.85 6.34
N GLY A 303 -9.75 -7.81 6.22
CA GLY A 303 -8.81 -8.36 7.20
C GLY A 303 -8.98 -9.87 7.31
N GLY A 304 -9.43 -10.32 8.48
CA GLY A 304 -9.81 -11.71 8.73
C GLY A 304 -8.67 -12.61 9.22
N ASP A 305 -7.53 -12.01 9.54
CA ASP A 305 -6.41 -12.57 10.29
C ASP A 305 -6.72 -12.65 11.78
N GLU A 306 -5.85 -13.38 12.49
CA GLU A 306 -5.71 -13.40 13.95
C GLU A 306 -7.03 -13.22 14.74
N CYS A 307 -8.02 -14.07 14.45
CA CYS A 307 -9.34 -14.06 15.09
C CYS A 307 -9.49 -15.25 16.05
N PRO A 308 -9.10 -15.12 17.34
CA PRO A 308 -9.33 -16.15 18.34
C PRO A 308 -10.80 -16.52 18.46
N THR A 309 -11.10 -17.82 18.51
CA THR A 309 -12.47 -18.33 18.55
C THR A 309 -13.00 -18.53 19.97
N VAL A 310 -12.21 -18.14 20.99
CA VAL A 310 -12.48 -18.40 22.42
C VAL A 310 -13.83 -17.83 22.86
N GLU A 311 -14.18 -16.60 22.44
CA GLU A 311 -15.48 -16.00 22.77
C GLU A 311 -16.64 -16.68 22.06
N TRP A 312 -16.49 -17.05 20.78
CA TRP A 312 -17.51 -17.80 20.05
C TRP A 312 -17.77 -19.18 20.66
N GLU A 313 -16.71 -19.86 21.10
CA GLU A 313 -16.84 -21.14 21.78
C GLU A 313 -17.63 -21.05 23.08
N ARG A 314 -17.65 -19.90 23.74
CA ARG A 314 -18.42 -19.66 24.97
C ARG A 314 -19.77 -18.99 24.73
N SER A 315 -19.97 -18.39 23.56
CA SER A 315 -21.17 -17.63 23.20
C SER A 315 -22.36 -18.57 22.86
N PRO A 316 -23.49 -18.48 23.59
CA PRO A 316 -24.69 -19.23 23.23
C PRO A 316 -25.21 -18.90 21.84
N ALA A 317 -25.06 -17.64 21.38
CA ALA A 317 -25.46 -17.22 20.04
C ALA A 317 -24.59 -17.88 18.96
N ALA A 318 -23.27 -17.91 19.16
CA ALA A 318 -22.37 -18.54 18.20
C ALA A 318 -22.55 -20.05 18.14
N ARG A 319 -22.71 -20.72 19.29
CA ARG A 319 -23.03 -22.16 19.33
C ARG A 319 -24.33 -22.50 18.58
N ARG A 320 -25.38 -21.68 18.76
CA ARG A 320 -26.63 -21.85 18.00
C ARG A 320 -26.40 -21.66 16.50
N ARG A 321 -25.72 -20.60 16.09
CA ARG A 321 -25.41 -20.34 14.68
C ARG A 321 -24.60 -21.47 14.05
N ALA A 322 -23.59 -21.99 14.74
CA ALA A 322 -22.82 -23.13 14.26
C ALA A 322 -23.70 -24.38 14.06
N ALA A 323 -24.61 -24.66 15.01
CA ALA A 323 -25.55 -25.77 14.90
C ALA A 323 -26.57 -25.58 13.75
N GLU A 324 -27.10 -24.37 13.58
CA GLU A 324 -28.03 -24.01 12.48
C GLU A 324 -27.38 -24.22 11.10
N LEU A 325 -26.09 -23.94 10.99
CA LEU A 325 -25.29 -24.10 9.76
C LEU A 325 -24.72 -25.51 9.57
N GLY A 326 -24.93 -26.42 10.52
CA GLY A 326 -24.36 -27.77 10.49
C GLY A 326 -22.83 -27.81 10.61
N LEU A 327 -22.22 -26.78 11.21
CA LEU A 327 -20.78 -26.72 11.45
C LEU A 327 -20.39 -27.57 12.66
N ALA A 328 -19.20 -28.19 12.62
CA ALA A 328 -18.73 -29.06 13.69
C ALA A 328 -18.36 -28.29 14.96
N ALA A 329 -17.91 -27.03 14.84
CA ALA A 329 -17.55 -26.19 15.96
C ALA A 329 -17.73 -24.69 15.65
N PRO A 330 -17.94 -23.83 16.68
CA PRO A 330 -17.97 -22.38 16.51
C PRO A 330 -16.72 -21.80 15.85
N ALA A 331 -15.55 -22.44 15.96
CA ALA A 331 -14.34 -21.99 15.28
C ALA A 331 -14.49 -21.88 13.76
N GLN A 332 -15.33 -22.74 13.15
CA GLN A 332 -15.59 -22.70 11.70
C GLN A 332 -16.47 -21.52 11.27
N LEU A 333 -17.04 -20.76 12.22
CA LEU A 333 -17.84 -19.58 11.91
C LEU A 333 -17.02 -18.46 11.29
N ARG A 334 -15.68 -18.46 11.41
CA ARG A 334 -14.82 -17.46 10.76
C ARG A 334 -15.01 -17.46 9.24
N GLY A 335 -14.88 -18.63 8.61
CA GLY A 335 -15.05 -18.76 7.16
C GLY A 335 -16.47 -18.41 6.71
N TRP A 336 -17.48 -18.83 7.48
CA TRP A 336 -18.87 -18.44 7.21
C TRP A 336 -19.09 -16.92 7.34
N PHE A 337 -18.59 -16.28 8.41
CA PHE A 337 -18.74 -14.85 8.65
C PHE A 337 -18.11 -14.03 7.52
N LEU A 338 -16.86 -14.35 7.14
CA LEU A 338 -16.19 -13.72 6.02
C LEU A 338 -16.95 -13.96 4.71
N GLY A 339 -17.51 -15.15 4.50
CA GLY A 339 -18.38 -15.44 3.36
C GLY A 339 -19.66 -14.59 3.33
N GLU A 340 -20.32 -14.38 4.47
CA GLU A 340 -21.50 -13.50 4.59
C GLU A 340 -21.18 -12.06 4.21
N VAL A 341 -20.11 -11.52 4.80
CA VAL A 341 -19.67 -10.14 4.59
C VAL A 341 -19.16 -9.96 3.16
N GLY A 342 -18.34 -10.87 2.65
CA GLY A 342 -17.82 -10.79 1.29
C GLY A 342 -18.90 -10.93 0.22
N ARG A 343 -19.98 -11.68 0.48
CA ARG A 343 -21.13 -11.71 -0.44
C ARG A 343 -21.77 -10.33 -0.62
N HIS A 344 -21.80 -9.51 0.44
CA HIS A 344 -22.30 -8.14 0.35
C HIS A 344 -21.44 -7.31 -0.61
N LEU A 345 -20.11 -7.42 -0.50
CA LEU A 345 -19.18 -6.78 -1.44
C LEU A 345 -19.34 -7.29 -2.88
N LEU A 346 -19.43 -8.61 -3.06
CA LEU A 346 -19.62 -9.22 -4.38
C LEU A 346 -20.92 -8.77 -5.03
N ALA A 347 -22.02 -8.68 -4.26
CA ALA A 347 -23.29 -8.15 -4.73
C ALA A 347 -23.21 -6.67 -5.16
N ALA A 348 -22.32 -5.90 -4.52
CA ALA A 348 -22.02 -4.51 -4.89
C ALA A 348 -20.97 -4.40 -6.02
N GLY A 349 -20.57 -5.52 -6.65
CA GLY A 349 -19.59 -5.54 -7.74
C GLY A 349 -18.14 -5.32 -7.29
N ARG A 350 -17.84 -5.52 -6.01
CA ARG A 350 -16.51 -5.38 -5.40
C ARG A 350 -15.90 -6.76 -5.13
N VAL A 351 -14.58 -6.83 -5.14
CA VAL A 351 -13.82 -8.06 -4.86
C VAL A 351 -13.29 -8.00 -3.42
N PRO A 352 -13.72 -8.91 -2.53
CA PRO A 352 -13.15 -9.03 -1.21
C PRO A 352 -11.67 -9.42 -1.26
N VAL A 353 -10.87 -8.80 -0.41
CA VAL A 353 -9.50 -9.21 -0.11
C VAL A 353 -9.40 -9.61 1.36
N CYS A 354 -8.72 -10.70 1.66
CA CYS A 354 -8.49 -11.14 3.04
C CYS A 354 -7.05 -11.57 3.27
N TRP A 355 -6.56 -11.43 4.50
CA TRP A 355 -5.38 -12.14 4.94
C TRP A 355 -5.66 -13.65 4.92
N ALA A 356 -4.71 -14.43 4.40
CA ALA A 356 -4.84 -15.87 4.37
C ALA A 356 -4.44 -16.45 5.73
N GLU A 357 -5.28 -17.33 6.28
CA GLU A 357 -4.99 -18.07 7.51
C GLU A 357 -4.86 -19.57 7.26
N THR A 358 -4.17 -20.23 8.18
CA THR A 358 -3.85 -21.67 8.11
C THR A 358 -4.74 -22.54 8.99
N ASP A 359 -5.80 -21.97 9.57
CA ASP A 359 -6.74 -22.63 10.49
C ASP A 359 -7.75 -23.56 9.80
N GLY A 360 -7.66 -23.72 8.49
CA GLY A 360 -8.51 -24.62 7.69
C GLY A 360 -9.86 -24.03 7.31
N ALA A 361 -10.19 -22.79 7.68
CA ALA A 361 -11.39 -22.14 7.17
C ALA A 361 -11.25 -21.88 5.66
N THR A 362 -12.23 -22.33 4.87
CA THR A 362 -12.22 -22.11 3.42
C THR A 362 -12.88 -20.77 3.11
N LEU A 363 -12.16 -19.90 2.40
CA LEU A 363 -12.71 -18.66 1.86
C LEU A 363 -13.35 -18.92 0.48
N PRO A 364 -14.38 -18.18 0.07
CA PRO A 364 -14.93 -18.27 -1.29
C PRO A 364 -13.85 -18.00 -2.35
N VAL A 365 -13.85 -18.76 -3.45
CA VAL A 365 -12.81 -18.70 -4.49
C VAL A 365 -12.74 -17.33 -5.18
N GLU A 366 -13.84 -16.57 -5.13
CA GLU A 366 -13.97 -15.21 -5.63
C GLU A 366 -13.13 -14.19 -4.85
N PHE A 367 -12.64 -14.55 -3.65
CA PHE A 367 -11.79 -13.68 -2.84
C PHE A 367 -10.38 -13.68 -3.40
N THR A 368 -9.77 -12.49 -3.43
CA THR A 368 -8.31 -12.37 -3.48
C THR A 368 -7.76 -12.59 -2.08
N VAL A 369 -6.64 -13.29 -1.95
CA VAL A 369 -6.05 -13.57 -0.63
C VAL A 369 -4.62 -13.07 -0.51
N MET A 370 -4.25 -12.65 0.69
CA MET A 370 -2.95 -12.11 1.06
C MET A 370 -2.22 -13.08 2.00
N PRO A 371 -1.46 -14.06 1.47
CA PRO A 371 -0.61 -14.93 2.26
C PRO A 371 0.58 -14.16 2.83
N TRP A 372 0.71 -14.21 4.16
CA TRP A 372 1.67 -13.39 4.88
C TRP A 372 2.81 -14.16 5.54
N ARG A 373 2.84 -15.49 5.43
CA ARG A 373 3.84 -16.34 6.10
C ARG A 373 5.10 -16.51 5.24
N ASP A 374 4.97 -17.29 4.17
CA ASP A 374 6.06 -17.61 3.25
C ASP A 374 5.54 -17.87 1.83
N ALA A 375 6.43 -18.26 0.93
CA ALA A 375 6.10 -18.56 -0.45
C ALA A 375 5.13 -19.75 -0.58
N GLU A 376 5.31 -20.83 0.19
CA GLU A 376 4.46 -22.02 0.06
C GLU A 376 3.03 -21.75 0.53
N HIS A 377 2.85 -20.91 1.57
CA HIS A 377 1.53 -20.43 1.97
C HIS A 377 0.78 -19.75 0.81
N GLY A 378 1.49 -18.94 0.00
CA GLY A 378 0.88 -18.34 -1.18
C GLY A 378 0.67 -19.29 -2.34
N ARG A 379 1.57 -20.26 -2.52
CA ARG A 379 1.40 -21.32 -3.52
C ARG A 379 0.16 -22.16 -3.24
N GLU A 380 -0.09 -22.49 -1.98
CA GLU A 380 -1.28 -23.24 -1.56
C GLU A 380 -2.57 -22.45 -1.87
N ALA A 381 -2.60 -21.15 -1.57
CA ALA A 381 -3.72 -20.29 -1.93
C ALA A 381 -3.99 -20.27 -3.45
N ALA A 382 -2.93 -20.14 -4.26
CA ALA A 382 -3.03 -20.18 -5.72
C ALA A 382 -3.55 -21.54 -6.23
N ARG A 383 -3.09 -22.66 -5.65
CA ARG A 383 -3.58 -24.01 -5.97
C ARG A 383 -5.06 -24.21 -5.65
N ARG A 384 -5.56 -23.55 -4.60
CA ARG A 384 -6.98 -23.55 -4.25
C ARG A 384 -7.84 -22.67 -5.19
N GLY A 385 -7.21 -21.96 -6.12
CA GLY A 385 -7.89 -21.21 -7.19
C GLY A 385 -8.07 -19.72 -6.92
N HIS A 386 -7.56 -19.21 -5.81
CA HIS A 386 -7.60 -17.78 -5.49
C HIS A 386 -6.59 -16.99 -6.32
N ASP A 387 -6.93 -15.73 -6.58
CA ASP A 387 -5.92 -14.74 -6.95
C ASP A 387 -5.15 -14.30 -5.69
N VAL A 388 -3.84 -14.08 -5.82
CA VAL A 388 -2.92 -13.93 -4.69
C VAL A 388 -2.11 -12.63 -4.76
N VAL A 389 -2.03 -11.91 -3.65
CA VAL A 389 -1.05 -10.84 -3.43
C VAL A 389 -0.06 -11.28 -2.36
N MET A 390 1.19 -11.53 -2.76
CA MET A 390 2.21 -12.03 -1.84
C MET A 390 2.63 -10.97 -0.82
N ALA A 391 2.65 -11.36 0.45
CA ALA A 391 3.00 -10.50 1.58
C ALA A 391 3.86 -11.20 2.66
N PRO A 392 4.85 -12.05 2.31
CA PRO A 392 5.58 -12.84 3.31
C PRO A 392 6.35 -11.95 4.29
N HIS A 393 6.02 -12.09 5.58
CA HIS A 393 6.44 -11.15 6.61
C HIS A 393 7.96 -11.01 6.74
N ARG A 394 8.72 -12.07 6.47
CA ARG A 394 10.20 -12.04 6.53
C ARG A 394 10.86 -11.29 5.38
N ALA A 395 10.09 -10.77 4.42
CA ALA A 395 10.63 -10.01 3.31
C ALA A 395 9.88 -8.71 3.02
N THR A 396 8.60 -8.61 3.41
CA THR A 396 7.76 -7.47 3.03
C THR A 396 7.26 -6.63 4.21
N TYR A 397 7.43 -7.09 5.45
CA TYR A 397 7.02 -6.33 6.64
C TYR A 397 8.15 -5.37 7.05
N LEU A 398 7.86 -4.09 6.90
CA LEU A 398 8.79 -2.99 7.09
C LEU A 398 8.82 -2.52 8.55
N ASP A 399 7.92 -2.98 9.40
CA ASP A 399 7.92 -2.75 10.86
C ASP A 399 8.98 -3.59 11.60
N TYR A 400 9.52 -4.64 10.96
CA TYR A 400 10.66 -5.36 11.51
C TYR A 400 11.95 -4.52 11.49
N PRO A 401 12.83 -4.69 12.49
CA PRO A 401 14.17 -4.12 12.51
C PRO A 401 14.96 -4.37 11.22
N GLN A 402 15.78 -3.41 10.79
CA GLN A 402 16.64 -3.50 9.61
C GLN A 402 18.01 -4.10 9.91
N SER A 403 18.40 -4.16 11.18
CA SER A 403 19.65 -4.77 11.62
C SER A 403 19.53 -5.36 13.03
N ALA A 404 20.46 -6.24 13.39
CA ALA A 404 20.57 -6.78 14.75
C ALA A 404 21.43 -5.89 15.67
N ARG A 405 21.74 -4.65 15.26
CA ARG A 405 22.68 -3.81 15.99
C ARG A 405 22.04 -3.23 17.25
N PRO A 406 22.82 -2.96 18.31
CA PRO A 406 22.29 -2.38 19.54
C PRO A 406 21.68 -0.98 19.38
N ASP A 407 22.07 -0.24 18.34
CA ASP A 407 21.59 1.10 18.01
C ASP A 407 20.40 1.11 17.02
N GLU A 408 19.90 -0.06 16.62
CA GLU A 408 18.71 -0.17 15.79
C GLU A 408 17.47 0.35 16.55
N PRO A 409 16.67 1.24 15.96
CA PRO A 409 15.40 1.67 16.54
C PRO A 409 14.47 0.50 16.84
N LEU A 410 13.58 0.69 17.81
CA LEU A 410 12.63 -0.33 18.22
C LEU A 410 11.67 -0.64 17.06
N GLY A 411 11.78 -1.84 16.50
CA GLY A 411 10.80 -2.42 15.59
C GLY A 411 10.11 -3.62 16.21
N GLN A 412 9.32 -4.32 15.39
CA GLN A 412 8.61 -5.51 15.80
C GLN A 412 9.57 -6.62 16.27
N ALA A 413 9.17 -7.36 17.31
CA ALA A 413 10.00 -8.41 17.87
C ALA A 413 10.20 -9.57 16.88
N GLY A 414 11.34 -10.26 17.00
CA GLY A 414 11.61 -11.51 16.30
C GLY A 414 12.70 -11.39 15.24
N TYR A 415 12.33 -11.01 14.02
CA TYR A 415 13.20 -11.10 12.85
C TYR A 415 13.85 -9.77 12.49
N VAL A 416 14.99 -9.85 11.81
CA VAL A 416 15.55 -8.74 11.04
C VAL A 416 15.11 -8.91 9.58
N VAL A 417 14.50 -7.87 9.01
CA VAL A 417 14.19 -7.80 7.58
C VAL A 417 15.03 -6.69 6.99
N ASP A 418 16.22 -7.06 6.54
CA ASP A 418 17.15 -6.12 5.93
C ASP A 418 16.82 -5.86 4.45
N LEU A 419 17.61 -4.97 3.84
CA LEU A 419 17.45 -4.59 2.44
C LEU A 419 17.67 -5.76 1.47
N ALA A 420 18.59 -6.67 1.78
CA ALA A 420 18.92 -7.81 0.93
C ALA A 420 17.80 -8.86 0.96
N ALA A 421 17.27 -9.18 2.14
CA ALA A 421 16.12 -10.06 2.31
C ALA A 421 14.88 -9.51 1.57
N THR A 422 14.67 -8.19 1.66
CA THR A 422 13.58 -7.50 0.95
C THR A 422 13.72 -7.62 -0.57
N HIS A 423 14.93 -7.38 -1.12
CA HIS A 423 15.18 -7.48 -2.56
C HIS A 423 15.21 -8.93 -3.06
N ALA A 424 15.61 -9.90 -2.24
CA ALA A 424 15.60 -11.31 -2.61
C ALA A 424 14.18 -11.87 -2.84
N HIS A 425 13.14 -11.16 -2.38
CA HIS A 425 11.74 -11.57 -2.53
C HIS A 425 11.33 -11.74 -4.00
N GLN A 426 10.60 -12.82 -4.25
CA GLN A 426 9.98 -13.13 -5.54
C GLN A 426 8.52 -13.47 -5.31
N ALA A 427 7.61 -12.65 -5.83
CA ALA A 427 6.17 -12.87 -5.68
C ALA A 427 5.70 -14.16 -6.38
N ALA A 428 6.28 -14.49 -7.52
CA ALA A 428 5.94 -15.70 -8.28
C ALA A 428 7.23 -16.43 -8.69
N PRO A 429 7.84 -17.20 -7.76
CA PRO A 429 9.11 -17.89 -8.00
C PRO A 429 9.05 -18.83 -9.22
N ALA A 430 10.12 -18.90 -10.00
CA ALA A 430 10.15 -19.64 -11.27
C ALA A 430 9.94 -21.17 -11.14
N HIS A 431 10.11 -21.73 -9.93
CA HIS A 431 9.88 -23.16 -9.66
C HIS A 431 8.41 -23.52 -9.41
N TRP A 432 7.50 -22.55 -9.40
CA TRP A 432 6.06 -22.78 -9.37
C TRP A 432 5.53 -23.10 -10.77
N ASP A 433 4.43 -23.84 -10.83
CA ASP A 433 3.79 -24.16 -12.10
C ASP A 433 3.19 -22.90 -12.73
N GLU A 434 3.07 -22.86 -14.06
CA GLU A 434 2.55 -21.68 -14.78
C GLU A 434 1.14 -21.29 -14.30
N ALA A 435 0.27 -22.28 -14.05
CA ALA A 435 -1.09 -22.03 -13.56
C ALA A 435 -1.11 -21.40 -12.16
N GLU A 436 -0.17 -21.78 -11.29
CA GLU A 436 -0.01 -21.20 -9.95
C GLU A 436 0.51 -19.76 -10.06
N ARG A 437 1.52 -19.53 -10.91
CA ARG A 437 2.10 -18.19 -11.13
C ARG A 437 1.12 -17.23 -11.76
N ALA A 438 0.25 -17.70 -12.66
CA ALA A 438 -0.78 -16.89 -13.31
C ALA A 438 -1.82 -16.30 -12.34
N ARG A 439 -1.95 -16.88 -11.13
CA ARG A 439 -2.81 -16.37 -10.05
C ARG A 439 -2.17 -15.27 -9.21
N VAL A 440 -0.86 -15.07 -9.31
CA VAL A 440 -0.15 -14.07 -8.52
C VAL A 440 -0.33 -12.69 -9.16
N LEU A 441 -1.19 -11.86 -8.56
CA LEU A 441 -1.41 -10.48 -8.98
C LEU A 441 -0.16 -9.62 -8.75
N GLY A 442 0.59 -9.92 -7.69
CA GLY A 442 1.84 -9.24 -7.37
C GLY A 442 2.24 -9.33 -5.91
N THR A 443 2.84 -8.25 -5.40
CA THR A 443 3.37 -8.18 -4.03
C THR A 443 3.06 -6.84 -3.37
N GLN A 444 3.11 -6.82 -2.05
CA GLN A 444 2.86 -5.63 -1.25
C GLN A 444 3.82 -5.58 -0.06
N ALA A 445 4.28 -4.37 0.30
CA ALA A 445 4.97 -4.10 1.56
C ALA A 445 3.96 -3.70 2.65
N GLN A 446 4.25 -4.01 3.91
CA GLN A 446 3.38 -3.76 5.06
C GLN A 446 4.15 -2.93 6.05
N LEU A 447 3.55 -1.85 6.56
CA LEU A 447 4.09 -1.14 7.70
C LEU A 447 3.02 -1.07 8.78
N TRP A 448 3.07 -2.04 9.70
CA TRP A 448 2.35 -2.01 10.96
C TRP A 448 2.95 -0.93 11.87
N SER A 449 2.11 -0.27 12.65
CA SER A 449 2.46 1.02 13.25
C SER A 449 2.55 1.01 14.78
N GLU A 450 2.61 -0.15 15.46
CA GLU A 450 2.74 -0.25 16.92
C GLU A 450 3.88 0.60 17.47
N PHE A 451 5.02 0.63 16.79
CA PHE A 451 6.22 1.38 17.20
C PHE A 451 6.44 2.68 16.41
N VAL A 452 5.55 3.00 15.46
CA VAL A 452 5.72 4.14 14.54
C VAL A 452 5.09 5.40 15.12
N THR A 453 5.80 6.02 16.06
CA THR A 453 5.32 7.19 16.81
C THR A 453 5.66 8.54 16.18
N THR A 454 6.58 8.60 15.21
CA THR A 454 7.01 9.86 14.55
C THR A 454 7.07 9.75 13.02
N ALA A 455 7.30 10.89 12.34
CA ALA A 455 7.54 10.95 10.89
C ALA A 455 8.83 10.25 10.49
N GLU A 456 9.86 10.54 11.26
CA GLU A 456 11.22 10.09 11.03
C GLU A 456 11.28 8.57 11.21
N HIS A 457 10.58 8.02 12.19
CA HIS A 457 10.56 6.57 12.38
C HIS A 457 9.77 5.84 11.27
N PHE A 458 8.67 6.43 10.80
CA PHE A 458 7.95 5.92 9.64
C PHE A 458 8.86 5.85 8.40
N ASP A 459 9.52 6.96 8.08
CA ASP A 459 10.41 7.05 6.92
C ASP A 459 11.62 6.12 7.08
N TYR A 460 12.15 5.98 8.30
CA TYR A 460 13.27 5.10 8.61
C TYR A 460 12.91 3.64 8.31
N LEU A 461 11.76 3.17 8.79
CA LEU A 461 11.31 1.81 8.57
C LEU A 461 10.95 1.54 7.11
N ALA A 462 10.27 2.49 6.46
CA ALA A 462 9.86 2.34 5.06
C ALA A 462 11.05 2.36 4.08
N TYR A 463 12.05 3.21 4.29
CA TYR A 463 13.13 3.45 3.33
C TYR A 463 14.51 3.06 3.86
N PRO A 464 15.35 2.39 3.03
CA PRO A 464 15.18 2.19 1.58
C PRO A 464 14.47 0.90 1.16
N ARG A 465 13.94 0.09 2.08
CA ARG A 465 13.32 -1.22 1.76
C ARG A 465 12.13 -1.14 0.81
N LEU A 466 11.31 -0.09 0.88
CA LEU A 466 10.22 0.12 -0.07
C LEU A 466 10.72 0.28 -1.52
N CYS A 467 11.92 0.84 -1.72
CA CYS A 467 12.56 0.90 -3.03
C CYS A 467 12.91 -0.51 -3.55
N ALA A 468 13.34 -1.43 -2.68
CA ALA A 468 13.63 -2.81 -3.06
C ALA A 468 12.35 -3.56 -3.45
N ILE A 469 11.26 -3.39 -2.70
CA ILE A 469 9.95 -3.94 -3.08
C ILE A 469 9.51 -3.40 -4.43
N ALA A 470 9.59 -2.09 -4.65
CA ALA A 470 9.22 -1.47 -5.92
C ALA A 470 10.06 -2.00 -7.09
N ASP A 471 11.37 -2.15 -6.89
CA ASP A 471 12.29 -2.70 -7.90
C ASP A 471 11.91 -4.13 -8.30
N ARG A 472 11.69 -5.02 -7.32
CA ARG A 472 11.31 -6.41 -7.56
C ARG A 472 9.91 -6.58 -8.13
N ALA A 473 8.97 -5.75 -7.69
CA ALA A 473 7.59 -5.78 -8.17
C ALA A 473 7.47 -5.30 -9.63
N TRP A 474 8.36 -4.41 -10.06
CA TRP A 474 8.41 -3.90 -11.42
C TRP A 474 9.29 -4.75 -12.33
N ASN A 475 10.56 -4.98 -11.97
CA ASN A 475 11.55 -5.72 -12.74
C ASN A 475 12.14 -6.89 -11.91
N PRO A 476 11.57 -8.10 -12.00
CA PRO A 476 12.04 -9.27 -11.26
C PRO A 476 13.38 -9.83 -11.78
N ALA A 477 13.95 -9.28 -12.86
CA ALA A 477 15.26 -9.65 -13.36
C ALA A 477 16.39 -8.78 -12.79
N SER A 478 16.06 -7.68 -12.08
CA SER A 478 17.03 -6.80 -11.42
C SER A 478 17.87 -7.58 -10.41
N ASP A 479 19.19 -7.56 -10.60
CA ASP A 479 20.18 -8.15 -9.71
C ASP A 479 20.52 -7.20 -8.55
N TYR A 480 20.61 -7.75 -7.33
CA TYR A 480 20.84 -6.95 -6.12
C TYR A 480 22.11 -6.11 -6.21
N VAL A 481 23.24 -6.72 -6.60
CA VAL A 481 24.55 -6.08 -6.54
C VAL A 481 24.83 -5.26 -7.79
N ARG A 482 24.51 -5.79 -8.96
CA ARG A 482 24.84 -5.16 -10.24
C ARG A 482 23.90 -4.02 -10.61
N ASP A 483 22.62 -4.15 -10.27
CA ASP A 483 21.60 -3.25 -10.78
C ASP A 483 21.01 -2.40 -9.64
N PHE A 484 20.45 -3.04 -8.61
CA PHE A 484 19.72 -2.36 -7.55
C PHE A 484 20.60 -1.49 -6.64
N LEU A 485 21.70 -2.01 -6.08
CA LEU A 485 22.57 -1.23 -5.17
C LEU A 485 23.12 0.05 -5.83
N PRO A 486 23.67 0.02 -7.07
CA PRO A 486 24.07 1.23 -7.78
C PRO A 486 22.91 2.19 -8.06
N ALA A 487 21.73 1.67 -8.42
CA ALA A 487 20.55 2.49 -8.64
C ALA A 487 20.08 3.20 -7.35
N LEU A 488 20.07 2.47 -6.23
CA LEU A 488 19.74 3.01 -4.92
C LEU A 488 20.77 4.04 -4.45
N ALA A 489 22.06 3.78 -4.66
CA ALA A 489 23.12 4.73 -4.35
C ALA A 489 22.92 6.08 -5.05
N ALA A 490 22.54 6.05 -6.33
CA ALA A 490 22.21 7.23 -7.13
C ALA A 490 20.85 7.85 -6.78
N HIS A 491 19.96 7.11 -6.11
CA HIS A 491 18.63 7.56 -5.68
C HIS A 491 18.62 8.23 -4.31
N ARG A 492 19.63 8.02 -3.46
CA ARG A 492 19.72 8.65 -2.13
C ARG A 492 19.52 10.18 -2.14
N PRO A 493 20.15 10.97 -3.04
CA PRO A 493 19.89 12.40 -3.09
C PRO A 493 18.43 12.74 -3.43
N ARG A 494 17.72 11.87 -4.16
CA ARG A 494 16.28 12.04 -4.46
C ARG A 494 15.43 11.79 -3.22
N LEU A 495 15.75 10.78 -2.42
CA LEU A 495 15.09 10.57 -1.12
C LEU A 495 15.28 11.78 -0.20
N ALA A 496 16.48 12.36 -0.17
CA ALA A 496 16.75 13.59 0.58
C ALA A 496 15.93 14.79 0.06
N ALA A 497 15.85 14.98 -1.26
CA ALA A 497 15.04 16.05 -1.87
C ALA A 497 13.53 15.92 -1.58
N LEU A 498 13.05 14.69 -1.36
CA LEU A 498 11.68 14.37 -0.93
C LEU A 498 11.46 14.50 0.59
N GLY A 499 12.48 14.92 1.34
CA GLY A 499 12.46 15.04 2.80
C GLY A 499 12.32 13.69 3.53
N VAL A 500 12.78 12.59 2.92
CA VAL A 500 12.68 11.24 3.52
C VAL A 500 13.85 11.00 4.48
N HIS A 501 13.52 10.81 5.76
CA HIS A 501 14.47 10.38 6.79
C HIS A 501 14.67 8.87 6.73
N HIS A 502 15.68 8.39 5.99
CA HIS A 502 15.88 6.96 5.72
C HIS A 502 17.11 6.39 6.45
N ALA A 503 17.20 5.07 6.55
CA ALA A 503 18.37 4.39 7.09
C ALA A 503 19.60 4.60 6.18
N GLU A 504 20.48 5.54 6.52
CA GLU A 504 21.68 5.88 5.74
C GLU A 504 22.68 4.72 5.59
N ARG A 505 22.66 3.80 6.55
CA ARG A 505 23.67 2.73 6.72
C ARG A 505 23.27 1.37 6.15
N ALA A 506 22.09 1.25 5.53
CA ALA A 506 21.70 0.03 4.80
C ALA A 506 22.65 -0.34 3.64
N LEU A 507 23.54 0.59 3.25
CA LEU A 507 24.51 0.46 2.17
C LEU A 507 25.97 0.33 2.63
N SER A 508 26.26 0.31 3.93
CA SER A 508 27.64 0.18 4.45
C SER A 508 28.19 -1.26 4.46
N LEU A 509 27.67 -2.12 3.58
CA LEU A 509 28.13 -3.51 3.39
C LEU A 509 28.71 -3.77 1.99
N THR A 510 29.18 -2.71 1.30
CA THR A 510 30.15 -2.88 0.20
C THR A 510 31.52 -3.27 0.73
#